data_AF-A0A8J8KCI4-F1
#
_entry.id   AF-A0A8J8KCI4-F1
#
_cell.length_a   1.000
_cell.length_b   1.000
_cell.length_c   1.000
_cell.angle_alpha   90.00
_cell.angle_beta   90.00
_cell.angle_gamma   90.00
#
_symmetry.space_group_name_H-M   'P 1'
#
loop_
_entity.id
_entity.type
_entity.pdbx_description
1 polymer ?
#
loop_
_entity_poly.entity_id
_entity_poly.type
_entity_poly.pdbx_seq_one_letter_code
_entity_poly.pdbx_strand_id
1 'polypeptide(L)'
;MDIRNISDSQRNIVFIGLLLIIVIGVFLTNYLGNKQDQIFQEDTNQYKYGLYLLKEKKITEAGQVLKPLVVKYNDNHEILRAYSIVQQYDRNYEEAAISLQKAQELNNFLIKDPTFLAQYGEVLYMIKDYKKAKVYLEEAVKLNPDKDILEAVNKLLYQIEMIEKK
;
A
#
# COMPACT_ATOMS: atom_id res chain seq x y z
N MET A 1 27.42 -45.15 -15.81
CA MET A 1 28.71 -44.44 -15.66
C MET A 1 29.30 -44.91 -14.34
N ASP A 2 30.30 -45.78 -14.37
CA ASP A 2 30.87 -46.41 -13.17
C ASP A 2 31.75 -45.39 -12.44
N ILE A 3 31.31 -44.95 -11.26
CA ILE A 3 31.92 -43.85 -10.49
C ILE A 3 33.26 -44.23 -9.83
N ARG A 4 33.72 -45.47 -10.05
CA ARG A 4 34.84 -46.09 -9.34
C ARG A 4 36.24 -45.78 -9.90
N ASN A 5 36.35 -45.08 -11.03
CA ASN A 5 37.63 -44.77 -11.69
C ASN A 5 37.87 -43.25 -11.90
N ILE A 6 37.45 -42.40 -10.95
CA ILE A 6 37.79 -40.98 -10.99
C ILE A 6 39.15 -40.79 -10.32
N SER A 7 40.13 -40.24 -11.05
CA SER A 7 41.46 -39.95 -10.48
C SER A 7 41.37 -38.82 -9.46
N ASP A 8 42.28 -38.78 -8.49
CA ASP A 8 42.27 -37.72 -7.45
C ASP A 8 42.37 -36.30 -8.05
N SER A 9 43.06 -36.15 -9.19
CA SER A 9 43.10 -34.88 -9.94
C SER A 9 41.71 -34.48 -10.46
N GLN A 10 40.95 -35.43 -11.02
CA GLN A 10 39.59 -35.17 -11.49
C GLN A 10 38.64 -34.84 -10.33
N ARG A 11 38.79 -35.51 -9.18
CA ARG A 11 38.02 -35.18 -7.96
C ARG A 11 38.31 -33.76 -7.47
N ASN A 12 39.58 -33.36 -7.46
CA ASN A 12 39.99 -32.02 -7.06
C ASN A 12 39.47 -30.94 -8.03
N ILE A 13 39.49 -31.20 -9.34
CA ILE A 13 38.93 -30.27 -10.34
C ILE A 13 37.42 -30.09 -10.14
N VAL A 14 36.67 -31.19 -9.93
CA VAL A 14 35.23 -31.13 -9.65
C VAL A 14 34.97 -30.35 -8.36
N PHE A 15 35.75 -30.62 -7.30
CA PHE A 15 35.62 -29.92 -6.02
C PHE A 15 35.91 -28.43 -6.14
N ILE A 16 37.00 -28.04 -6.81
CA ILE A 16 37.37 -26.64 -7.04
C ILE A 16 36.31 -25.94 -7.92
N GLY A 17 35.81 -26.62 -8.95
CA GLY A 17 34.74 -26.09 -9.80
C GLY A 17 33.47 -25.80 -9.01
N LEU A 18 33.04 -26.72 -8.14
CA LEU A 18 31.90 -26.51 -7.24
C LEU A 18 32.15 -25.35 -6.27
N LEU A 19 33.36 -25.26 -5.70
CA LEU A 19 33.72 -24.19 -4.77
C LEU A 19 33.72 -22.82 -5.45
N LEU A 20 34.22 -22.71 -6.69
CA LEU A 20 34.16 -21.49 -7.48
C LEU A 20 32.73 -21.07 -7.80
N ILE A 21 31.84 -22.01 -8.14
CA ILE A 21 30.42 -21.73 -8.38
C ILE A 21 29.76 -21.15 -7.12
N ILE A 22 30.04 -21.72 -5.95
CA ILE A 22 29.52 -21.22 -4.68
C ILE A 22 30.02 -19.79 -4.41
N VAL A 23 31.33 -19.54 -4.58
CA VAL A 23 31.92 -18.21 -4.34
C VAL A 23 31.35 -17.17 -5.30
N ILE A 24 31.25 -17.48 -6.59
CA ILE A 24 30.64 -16.59 -7.59
C ILE A 24 29.17 -16.35 -7.26
N GLY A 25 28.43 -17.40 -6.88
CA GLY A 25 27.03 -17.30 -6.49
C GLY A 25 26.83 -16.35 -5.32
N VAL A 26 27.63 -16.49 -4.25
CA VAL A 26 27.61 -15.60 -3.09
C VAL A 26 27.96 -14.15 -3.46
N PHE A 27 28.94 -13.95 -4.34
CA PHE A 27 29.30 -12.59 -4.77
C PHE A 27 28.17 -11.93 -5.57
N LEU A 28 27.55 -12.67 -6.50
CA LEU A 28 26.43 -12.19 -7.31
C LEU A 28 25.21 -11.88 -6.44
N THR A 29 24.85 -12.75 -5.50
CA THR A 29 23.70 -12.51 -4.62
C THR A 29 23.92 -11.32 -3.70
N ASN A 30 25.12 -11.13 -3.15
CA ASN A 30 25.45 -9.93 -2.36
C ASN A 30 25.36 -8.65 -3.19
N TYR A 31 25.90 -8.65 -4.42
CA TYR A 31 25.84 -7.49 -5.29
C TYR A 31 24.40 -7.11 -5.66
N LEU A 32 23.59 -8.11 -6.06
CA LEU A 32 22.18 -7.89 -6.40
C LEU A 32 21.35 -7.48 -5.17
N GLY A 33 21.61 -8.09 -4.01
CA GLY A 33 20.96 -7.75 -2.74
C GLY A 33 21.20 -6.30 -2.35
N ASN A 34 22.46 -5.83 -2.38
CA ASN A 34 22.79 -4.44 -2.06
C ASN A 34 22.06 -3.43 -2.96
N LYS A 35 21.94 -3.73 -4.26
CA LYS A 35 21.21 -2.87 -5.20
C LYS A 35 19.70 -2.87 -4.92
N GLN A 36 19.14 -4.03 -4.58
CA GLN A 36 17.74 -4.15 -4.19
C GLN A 36 17.45 -3.37 -2.90
N ASP A 37 18.33 -3.44 -1.92
CA ASP A 37 18.22 -2.70 -0.65
C ASP A 37 18.21 -1.19 -0.89
N GLN A 38 19.10 -0.68 -1.74
CA GLN A 38 19.12 0.74 -2.11
C GLN A 38 17.80 1.20 -2.74
N ILE A 39 17.28 0.43 -3.70
CA ILE A 39 16.00 0.74 -4.36
C ILE A 39 14.87 0.79 -3.32
N PHE A 40 14.81 -0.19 -2.41
CA PHE A 40 13.78 -0.22 -1.37
C PHE A 40 13.86 0.99 -0.43
N GLN A 41 15.07 1.44 -0.07
CA GLN A 41 15.26 2.64 0.73
C GLN A 41 14.81 3.90 -0.03
N GLU A 42 15.13 4.00 -1.32
CA GLU A 42 14.68 5.11 -2.17
C GLU A 42 13.15 5.17 -2.27
N ASP A 43 12.49 4.04 -2.55
CA ASP A 43 11.03 3.95 -2.62
C ASP A 43 10.38 4.29 -1.28
N THR A 44 10.97 3.85 -0.17
CA THR A 44 10.52 4.18 1.19
C THR A 44 10.63 5.68 1.45
N ASN A 45 11.71 6.32 1.01
CA ASN A 45 11.89 7.76 1.15
C ASN A 45 10.90 8.55 0.28
N GLN A 46 10.65 8.08 -0.96
CA GLN A 46 9.63 8.65 -1.82
C GLN A 46 8.23 8.53 -1.21
N TYR A 47 7.90 7.37 -0.65
CA TYR A 47 6.63 7.16 0.04
C TYR A 47 6.46 8.15 1.20
N LYS A 48 7.45 8.24 2.09
CA LYS A 48 7.44 9.20 3.21
C LYS A 48 7.32 10.64 2.75
N TYR A 49 8.00 11.00 1.67
CA TYR A 49 7.89 12.33 1.06
C TYR A 49 6.50 12.58 0.48
N GLY A 50 5.89 11.58 -0.17
CA GLY A 50 4.50 11.62 -0.62
C GLY A 50 3.52 11.87 0.53
N LEU A 51 3.68 11.16 1.66
CA LEU A 51 2.88 11.39 2.87
C LEU A 51 3.05 12.81 3.43
N TYR A 52 4.28 13.32 3.44
CA TYR A 52 4.56 14.70 3.84
C TYR A 52 3.81 15.69 2.93
N LEU A 53 3.85 15.51 1.60
CA LEU A 53 3.13 16.37 0.66
C LEU A 53 1.61 16.32 0.86
N LEU A 54 1.03 15.15 1.15
CA LEU A 54 -0.38 15.02 1.49
C LEU A 54 -0.74 15.81 2.75
N LYS A 55 0.10 15.73 3.79
CA LYS A 55 -0.08 16.50 5.04
C LYS A 55 -0.03 18.01 4.79
N GLU A 56 0.86 18.45 3.92
CA GLU A 56 0.99 19.85 3.47
C GLU A 56 -0.07 20.26 2.43
N LYS A 57 -1.05 19.38 2.13
CA LYS A 57 -2.12 19.58 1.15
C LYS A 57 -1.63 19.85 -0.28
N LYS A 58 -0.40 19.47 -0.60
CA LYS A 58 0.20 19.56 -1.94
C LYS A 58 -0.16 18.33 -2.77
N ILE A 59 -1.45 18.14 -3.01
CA ILE A 59 -1.99 16.85 -3.50
C ILE A 59 -1.46 16.49 -4.90
N THR A 60 -1.32 17.46 -5.80
CA THR A 60 -0.78 17.22 -7.15
C THR A 60 0.67 16.73 -7.11
N GLU A 61 1.52 17.33 -6.29
CA GLU A 61 2.92 16.90 -6.09
C GLU A 61 2.96 15.51 -5.45
N ALA A 62 2.10 15.26 -4.44
CA ALA A 62 1.98 13.95 -3.82
C ALA A 62 1.60 12.87 -4.85
N GLY A 63 0.67 13.18 -5.75
CA GLY A 63 0.27 12.30 -6.83
C GLY A 63 1.42 11.92 -7.77
N GLN A 64 2.30 12.88 -8.11
CA GLN A 64 3.47 12.60 -8.94
C GLN A 64 4.44 11.61 -8.27
N VAL A 65 4.60 11.69 -6.95
CA VAL A 65 5.49 10.82 -6.18
C VAL A 65 4.85 9.45 -5.90
N LEU A 66 3.57 9.41 -5.55
CA LEU A 66 2.88 8.19 -5.11
C LEU A 66 2.39 7.31 -6.27
N LYS A 67 2.10 7.89 -7.44
CA LYS A 67 1.64 7.14 -8.62
C LYS A 67 2.58 6.01 -9.07
N PRO A 68 3.90 6.19 -9.21
CA PRO A 68 4.78 5.07 -9.56
C PRO A 68 4.81 4.00 -8.46
N LEU A 69 4.71 4.41 -7.19
CA LEU A 69 4.74 3.49 -6.05
C LEU A 69 3.50 2.60 -6.00
N VAL A 70 2.30 3.12 -6.24
CA VAL A 70 1.08 2.30 -6.25
C VAL A 70 1.05 1.31 -7.40
N VAL A 71 1.69 1.62 -8.53
CA VAL A 71 1.85 0.68 -9.65
C VAL A 71 2.80 -0.45 -9.26
N LYS A 72 3.93 -0.11 -8.63
CA LYS A 72 4.98 -1.05 -8.23
C LYS A 72 4.56 -1.94 -7.06
N TYR A 73 3.86 -1.36 -6.08
CA TYR A 73 3.48 -1.97 -4.80
C TYR A 73 1.95 -1.99 -4.65
N ASN A 74 1.26 -2.52 -5.66
CA ASN A 74 -0.20 -2.56 -5.66
C ASN A 74 -0.80 -3.54 -4.61
N ASP A 75 0.05 -4.27 -3.90
CA ASP A 75 -0.24 -5.18 -2.79
C ASP A 75 0.16 -4.59 -1.41
N ASN A 76 0.55 -3.31 -1.38
CA ASN A 76 0.81 -2.59 -0.14
C ASN A 76 -0.38 -1.70 0.23
N HIS A 77 -1.06 -2.05 1.33
CA HIS A 77 -2.25 -1.34 1.80
C HIS A 77 -2.01 0.13 2.17
N GLU A 78 -0.81 0.48 2.68
CA GLU A 78 -0.48 1.86 3.07
C GLU A 78 -0.29 2.76 1.84
N ILE A 79 0.32 2.22 0.78
CA ILE A 79 0.50 2.94 -0.49
C ILE A 79 -0.84 3.10 -1.21
N LEU A 80 -1.66 2.04 -1.24
CA LEU A 80 -3.03 2.10 -1.80
C LEU A 80 -3.89 3.15 -1.09
N ARG A 81 -3.85 3.19 0.24
CA ARG A 81 -4.57 4.18 1.05
C ARG A 81 -4.04 5.60 0.83
N ALA A 82 -2.72 5.78 0.76
CA ALA A 82 -2.15 7.11 0.52
C ALA A 82 -2.54 7.63 -0.87
N TYR A 83 -2.48 6.78 -1.89
CA TYR A 83 -2.83 7.16 -3.25
C TYR A 83 -4.33 7.37 -3.45
N SER A 84 -5.19 6.71 -2.67
CA SER A 84 -6.63 6.96 -2.74
C SER A 84 -7.01 8.40 -2.36
N ILE A 85 -6.23 9.06 -1.49
CA ILE A 85 -6.41 10.49 -1.18
C ILE A 85 -6.20 11.35 -2.44
N VAL A 86 -5.19 11.01 -3.25
CA VAL A 86 -4.94 11.68 -4.54
C VAL A 86 -6.10 11.45 -5.49
N GLN A 87 -6.57 10.21 -5.61
CA GLN A 87 -7.72 9.87 -6.45
C GLN A 87 -9.00 10.62 -6.03
N GLN A 88 -9.26 10.73 -4.72
CA GLN A 88 -10.36 11.52 -4.18
C GLN A 88 -10.29 12.98 -4.60
N TYR A 89 -9.11 13.60 -4.47
CA TYR A 89 -8.90 15.00 -4.87
C TYR A 89 -9.14 15.22 -6.37
N ASP A 90 -8.71 14.26 -7.19
CA ASP A 90 -8.93 14.26 -8.64
C ASP A 90 -10.37 13.89 -9.03
N ARG A 91 -11.26 13.64 -8.05
CA ARG A 91 -12.66 13.20 -8.23
C ARG A 91 -12.83 11.83 -8.90
N ASN A 92 -11.78 11.00 -8.86
CA ASN A 92 -11.79 9.61 -9.32
C ASN A 92 -12.26 8.71 -8.16
N TYR A 93 -13.52 8.89 -7.74
CA TYR A 93 -14.03 8.28 -6.51
C TYR A 93 -14.21 6.76 -6.64
N GLU A 94 -14.52 6.26 -7.82
CA GLU A 94 -14.62 4.85 -8.13
C GLU A 94 -13.25 4.15 -7.95
N GLU A 95 -12.18 4.72 -8.50
CA GLU A 95 -10.81 4.21 -8.33
C GLU A 95 -10.32 4.34 -6.88
N ALA A 96 -10.71 5.42 -6.19
CA ALA A 96 -10.44 5.57 -4.76
C ALA A 96 -11.13 4.47 -3.95
N ALA A 97 -12.38 4.14 -4.27
CA ALA A 97 -13.14 3.08 -3.60
C ALA A 97 -12.47 1.72 -3.81
N ILE A 98 -12.05 1.41 -5.04
CA ILE A 98 -11.33 0.16 -5.36
C ILE A 98 -10.01 0.09 -4.58
N SER A 99 -9.26 1.18 -4.51
CA SER A 99 -7.97 1.22 -3.81
C SER A 99 -8.15 1.03 -2.29
N LEU A 100 -9.15 1.66 -1.70
CA LEU A 100 -9.49 1.51 -0.27
C LEU A 100 -10.03 0.12 0.05
N GLN A 101 -10.87 -0.45 -0.82
CA GLN A 101 -11.33 -1.83 -0.70
C GLN A 101 -10.15 -2.79 -0.68
N LYS A 102 -9.25 -2.69 -1.68
CA LYS A 102 -8.07 -3.54 -1.76
C LYS A 102 -7.15 -3.37 -0.56
N ALA A 103 -6.97 -2.14 -0.08
CA ALA A 103 -6.19 -1.87 1.13
C ALA A 103 -6.76 -2.60 2.35
N GLN A 104 -8.10 -2.58 2.53
CA GLN A 104 -8.77 -3.31 3.61
C GLN A 104 -8.62 -4.82 3.47
N GLU A 105 -8.74 -5.38 2.26
CA GLU A 105 -8.56 -6.81 2.00
C GLU A 105 -7.13 -7.28 2.34
N LEU A 106 -6.14 -6.44 2.08
CA LEU A 106 -4.73 -6.69 2.43
C LEU A 106 -4.44 -6.52 3.92
N ASN A 107 -5.15 -5.62 4.59
CA ASN A 107 -5.00 -5.40 6.03
C ASN A 107 -6.35 -5.17 6.71
N ASN A 108 -6.93 -6.26 7.22
CA ASN A 108 -8.18 -6.23 7.96
C ASN A 108 -8.13 -5.41 9.26
N PHE A 109 -6.95 -5.02 9.77
CA PHE A 109 -6.88 -4.14 10.94
C PHE A 109 -7.27 -2.69 10.60
N LEU A 110 -7.35 -2.31 9.33
CA LEU A 110 -7.79 -0.97 8.91
C LEU A 110 -9.23 -0.65 9.36
N ILE A 111 -10.09 -1.65 9.55
CA ILE A 111 -11.43 -1.44 10.12
C ILE A 111 -11.43 -1.04 11.60
N LYS A 112 -10.25 -0.98 12.24
CA LYS A 112 -10.05 -0.44 13.59
C LYS A 112 -9.44 0.96 13.59
N ASP A 113 -9.21 1.55 12.41
CA ASP A 113 -8.74 2.93 12.27
C ASP A 113 -9.94 3.84 11.93
N PRO A 114 -10.38 4.73 12.84
CA PRO A 114 -11.48 5.63 12.56
C PRO A 114 -11.23 6.56 11.37
N THR A 115 -9.98 6.93 11.10
CA THR A 115 -9.61 7.78 9.97
C THR A 115 -9.81 7.04 8.64
N PHE A 116 -9.44 5.76 8.60
CA PHE A 116 -9.66 4.93 7.42
C PHE A 116 -11.15 4.72 7.17
N LEU A 117 -11.92 4.38 8.21
CA LEU A 117 -13.36 4.17 8.11
C LEU A 117 -14.08 5.44 7.63
N ALA A 118 -13.71 6.60 8.18
CA ALA A 118 -14.26 7.89 7.76
C ALA A 118 -13.93 8.20 6.29
N GLN A 119 -12.66 8.04 5.89
CA GLN A 119 -12.22 8.25 4.51
C GLN A 119 -12.99 7.34 3.54
N TYR A 120 -13.10 6.05 3.86
CA TYR A 120 -13.77 5.10 2.97
C TYR A 120 -15.28 5.36 2.92
N GLY A 121 -15.90 5.67 4.05
CA GLY A 121 -17.29 6.11 4.12
C GLY A 121 -17.58 7.35 3.26
N GLU A 122 -16.68 8.34 3.28
CA GLU A 122 -16.78 9.54 2.42
C GLU A 122 -16.69 9.18 0.93
N VAL A 123 -15.72 8.34 0.54
CA VAL A 123 -15.62 7.89 -0.86
C VAL A 123 -16.87 7.17 -1.32
N LEU A 124 -17.39 6.26 -0.50
CA LEU A 124 -18.62 5.51 -0.78
C LEU A 124 -19.83 6.45 -0.92
N TYR A 125 -19.88 7.50 -0.09
CA TYR A 125 -20.90 8.54 -0.19
C TYR A 125 -20.82 9.28 -1.53
N MET A 126 -19.61 9.64 -1.99
CA MET A 126 -19.40 10.34 -3.25
C MET A 126 -19.81 9.53 -4.48
N ILE A 127 -19.65 8.20 -4.45
CA ILE A 127 -20.16 7.29 -5.50
C ILE A 127 -21.63 6.87 -5.27
N LYS A 128 -22.32 7.49 -4.30
CA LYS A 128 -23.74 7.25 -3.97
C LYS A 128 -24.06 5.85 -3.43
N ASP A 129 -23.07 5.10 -2.94
CA ASP A 129 -23.30 3.87 -2.18
C ASP A 129 -23.62 4.23 -0.71
N TYR A 130 -24.74 4.93 -0.51
CA TYR A 130 -25.10 5.49 0.80
C TYR A 130 -25.28 4.41 1.87
N LYS A 131 -25.73 3.22 1.47
CA LYS A 131 -25.92 2.09 2.39
C LYS A 131 -24.59 1.65 2.98
N LYS A 132 -23.55 1.44 2.16
CA LYS A 132 -22.23 1.08 2.68
C LYS A 132 -21.56 2.26 3.36
N ALA A 133 -21.68 3.47 2.80
CA ALA A 133 -21.13 4.68 3.40
C ALA A 133 -21.59 4.83 4.86
N LYS A 134 -22.90 4.70 5.11
CA LYS A 134 -23.48 4.76 6.45
C LYS A 134 -22.84 3.75 7.42
N VAL A 135 -22.66 2.49 7.00
CA VAL A 135 -22.02 1.46 7.83
C VAL A 135 -20.60 1.87 8.22
N TYR A 136 -19.76 2.26 7.26
CA TYR A 136 -18.38 2.65 7.55
C TYR A 136 -18.31 3.91 8.43
N LEU A 137 -19.16 4.90 8.16
CA LEU A 137 -19.24 6.15 8.93
C LEU A 137 -19.71 5.91 10.38
N GLU A 138 -20.73 5.06 10.59
CA GLU A 138 -21.21 4.69 11.92
C GLU A 138 -20.15 3.92 12.72
N GLU A 139 -19.41 3.00 12.08
CA GLU A 139 -18.28 2.32 12.72
C GLU A 139 -17.16 3.32 13.06
N ALA A 140 -16.88 4.30 12.21
CA ALA A 140 -15.91 5.35 12.51
C ALA A 140 -16.27 6.10 13.80
N VAL A 141 -17.54 6.46 14.00
CA VAL A 141 -18.03 7.15 15.22
C VAL A 141 -17.81 6.28 16.46
N LYS A 142 -18.08 4.98 16.39
CA LYS A 142 -17.94 4.05 17.54
C LYS A 142 -16.51 3.97 18.06
N LEU A 143 -15.52 4.23 17.21
CA LEU A 143 -14.11 4.21 17.58
C LEU A 143 -13.59 5.50 18.21
N ASN A 144 -14.48 6.45 18.54
CA ASN A 144 -14.12 7.77 19.10
C ASN A 144 -13.02 8.48 18.28
N PRO A 145 -13.34 8.89 17.03
CA PRO A 145 -12.42 9.67 16.22
C PRO A 145 -12.07 11.00 16.91
N ASP A 146 -11.06 11.69 16.41
CA ASP A 146 -10.84 13.07 16.79
C ASP A 146 -12.04 13.95 16.42
N LYS A 147 -12.06 15.17 16.97
CA LYS A 147 -13.20 16.08 16.83
C LYS A 147 -13.48 16.43 15.37
N ASP A 148 -12.44 16.64 14.57
CA ASP A 148 -12.58 17.11 13.19
C ASP A 148 -13.15 16.01 12.29
N ILE A 149 -12.67 14.77 12.46
CA ILE A 149 -13.22 13.59 11.79
C ILE A 149 -14.66 13.34 12.25
N LEU A 150 -14.94 13.43 13.56
CA LEU A 150 -16.29 13.23 14.10
C LEU A 150 -17.29 14.22 13.51
N GLU A 151 -16.91 15.50 13.39
CA GLU A 151 -17.77 16.53 12.80
C GLU A 151 -18.04 16.25 11.31
N ALA A 152 -17.00 15.89 10.54
CA ALA A 152 -17.13 15.54 9.13
C ALA A 152 -18.03 14.31 8.92
N VAL A 153 -17.82 13.25 9.71
CA VAL A 153 -18.60 12.01 9.66
C VAL A 153 -20.07 12.26 10.00
N ASN A 154 -20.36 13.00 11.07
CA ASN A 154 -21.74 13.32 11.47
C ASN A 154 -22.47 14.14 10.41
N LYS A 155 -21.78 15.06 9.73
CA LYS A 155 -22.35 15.82 8.62
C LYS A 155 -22.77 14.90 7.46
N LEU A 156 -21.93 13.94 7.09
CA LEU A 156 -22.24 12.97 6.04
C LEU A 156 -23.40 12.04 6.45
N LEU A 157 -23.40 11.54 7.68
CA LEU A 157 -24.49 10.71 8.21
C LEU A 157 -25.84 11.44 8.17
N TYR A 158 -25.86 12.73 8.58
CA TYR A 158 -27.07 13.56 8.48
C TYR A 158 -27.54 13.71 7.03
N GLN A 159 -26.62 13.93 6.09
CA GLN A 159 -26.98 14.03 4.67
C GLN A 159 -27.58 12.72 4.14
N ILE A 160 -27.00 11.57 4.51
CA ILE A 160 -27.54 10.26 4.15
C ILE A 160 -28.95 10.07 4.72
N GLU A 161 -29.18 10.40 5.99
CA GLU A 161 -30.51 10.29 6.61
C GLU A 161 -31.57 11.15 5.89
N MET A 162 -31.19 12.36 5.46
CA MET A 162 -32.08 13.24 4.69
C MET A 162 -32.37 12.73 3.28
N ILE A 163 -31.46 11.94 2.68
CA ILE A 163 -31.68 11.27 1.41
C ILE A 163 -32.64 10.08 1.61
N GLU A 164 -32.47 9.30 2.68
CA GLU A 164 -33.33 8.15 3.01
C GLU A 164 -34.79 8.54 3.30
N LYS A 165 -35.02 9.77 3.77
CA LYS A 165 -36.36 10.30 4.10
C LYS A 165 -37.14 10.86 2.90
N LYS A 166 -36.53 10.95 1.71
CA LYS A 166 -37.16 11.44 0.47
C LYS A 166 -37.65 10.30 -0.40
#